data_AF-A0A1V9G8D9-F1
#
_entry.id   AF-A0A1V9G8D9-F1
#
_cell.length_a   1.000
_cell.length_b   1.000
_cell.length_c   1.000
_cell.angle_alpha   90.00
_cell.angle_beta   90.00
_cell.angle_gamma   90.00
#
_symmetry.space_group_name_H-M   'P 1'
#
loop_
_entity.id
_entity.type
_entity.pdbx_description
1 polymer ?
#
loop_
_entity_poly.entity_id
_entity_poly.type
_entity_poly.pdbx_seq_one_letter_code
_entity_poly.pdbx_strand_id
1 'polypeptide(L)'
;MNKRRVWWAIGLVATFLVFYVLIPIGTWSQAPIFFSIIGAASFLFFLVQLIGDFHTWDEFNTKDKSRHDWRHKVTPLMVLPALGMLILLIIRTVNDESNELKKYGVTTKGIIRDGSGFKTRRGGSFDVTIEFKDENGRWLTVKESVSENEFRRYGKGQWVTIVYSKKHPNIVEILSSDSQVEEYTNVKSREFEIKDLKALLTMKRNDVDSFLNTISYPWTKHDSGWINERKSQFIRISPQSGTVTLVGSFENWQRFPKLFKAENFQEMDSKSNPMLKLFHNDSLYAGVEFKSGKMGRLFSTVSLRLKYMPGDNETISRKH
;
A
#
# COMPACT_ATOMS: atom_id res chain seq x y z
N MET A 1 -54.42 0.67 -6.88
CA MET A 1 -53.06 0.88 -7.44
C MET A 1 -53.00 0.23 -8.81
N ASN A 2 -52.49 0.92 -9.84
CA ASN A 2 -52.45 0.37 -11.20
C ASN A 2 -51.54 -0.88 -11.21
N LYS A 3 -52.02 -2.03 -11.73
CA LYS A 3 -51.27 -3.31 -11.68
C LYS A 3 -49.85 -3.19 -12.26
N ARG A 4 -49.66 -2.31 -13.24
CA ARG A 4 -48.36 -2.02 -13.84
C ARG A 4 -47.37 -1.32 -12.91
N ARG A 5 -47.83 -0.41 -12.06
CA ARG A 5 -46.95 0.25 -11.06
C ARG A 5 -46.41 -0.73 -10.03
N VAL A 6 -47.18 -1.78 -9.71
CA VAL A 6 -46.68 -2.89 -8.88
C VAL A 6 -45.50 -3.56 -9.55
N TRP A 7 -45.59 -3.85 -10.85
CA TRP A 7 -44.49 -4.45 -11.61
C TRP A 7 -43.26 -3.54 -11.69
N TRP A 8 -43.43 -2.22 -11.84
CA TRP A 8 -42.30 -1.29 -11.79
C TRP A 8 -41.65 -1.22 -10.41
N ALA A 9 -42.44 -1.27 -9.34
CA ALA A 9 -41.91 -1.34 -7.98
C ALA A 9 -41.13 -2.63 -7.75
N ILE A 10 -41.65 -3.78 -8.22
CA ILE A 10 -40.95 -5.07 -8.17
C ILE A 10 -39.64 -4.98 -8.97
N GLY A 11 -39.66 -4.41 -10.18
CA GLY A 11 -38.47 -4.25 -11.02
C GLY A 11 -37.41 -3.35 -10.37
N LEU A 12 -37.82 -2.26 -9.71
CA LEU A 12 -36.93 -1.38 -8.96
C LEU A 12 -36.23 -2.13 -7.80
N VAL A 13 -37.01 -2.85 -6.99
CA VAL A 13 -36.49 -3.63 -5.86
C VAL A 13 -35.61 -4.77 -6.35
N ALA A 14 -36.04 -5.49 -7.40
CA ALA A 14 -35.26 -6.57 -7.99
C ALA A 14 -33.94 -6.05 -8.56
N THR A 15 -33.92 -4.89 -9.21
CA THR A 15 -32.68 -4.26 -9.69
C THR A 15 -31.74 -3.96 -8.53
N PHE A 16 -32.25 -3.38 -7.45
CA PHE A 16 -31.44 -3.16 -6.25
C PHE A 16 -30.87 -4.48 -5.72
N LEU A 17 -31.70 -5.52 -5.54
CA LEU A 17 -31.25 -6.82 -5.02
C LEU A 17 -30.23 -7.50 -5.94
N VAL A 18 -30.44 -7.48 -7.25
CA VAL A 18 -29.52 -8.09 -8.21
C VAL A 18 -28.14 -7.43 -8.12
N PHE A 19 -28.10 -6.10 -8.24
CA PHE A 19 -26.84 -5.36 -8.26
C PHE A 19 -26.20 -5.19 -6.89
N TYR A 20 -26.95 -5.23 -5.79
CA TYR A 20 -26.42 -5.05 -4.45
C TYR A 20 -26.12 -6.36 -3.70
N VAL A 21 -26.80 -7.47 -4.04
CA VAL A 21 -26.68 -8.72 -3.27
C VAL A 21 -26.24 -9.89 -4.14
N LEU A 22 -26.83 -10.08 -5.32
CA LEU A 22 -26.65 -11.33 -6.07
C LEU A 22 -25.33 -11.41 -6.84
N ILE A 23 -24.80 -10.29 -7.35
CA ILE A 23 -23.57 -10.33 -8.17
C ILE A 23 -22.36 -10.66 -7.28
N PRO A 24 -21.63 -11.76 -7.57
CA PRO A 24 -20.43 -12.14 -6.81
C PRO A 24 -19.30 -11.12 -6.97
N ILE A 25 -18.51 -10.94 -5.90
CA ILE A 25 -17.40 -9.99 -5.86
C ILE A 25 -16.38 -10.21 -6.99
N GLY A 26 -16.05 -11.47 -7.32
CA GLY A 26 -15.07 -11.78 -8.37
C GLY A 26 -15.55 -11.40 -9.78
N THR A 27 -16.86 -11.39 -10.03
CA THR A 27 -17.42 -10.87 -11.29
C THR A 27 -17.43 -9.35 -11.28
N TRP A 28 -17.78 -8.77 -10.13
CA TRP A 28 -17.86 -7.33 -9.97
C TRP A 28 -16.50 -6.63 -10.17
N SER A 29 -15.44 -7.17 -9.56
CA SER A 29 -14.09 -6.58 -9.60
C SER A 29 -13.46 -6.56 -10.99
N GLN A 30 -13.98 -7.32 -11.96
CA GLN A 30 -13.51 -7.26 -13.35
C GLN A 30 -13.94 -5.98 -14.06
N ALA A 31 -15.11 -5.43 -13.71
CA ALA A 31 -15.67 -4.27 -14.41
C ALA A 31 -16.60 -3.45 -13.49
N PRO A 32 -16.11 -2.93 -12.34
CA PRO A 32 -16.95 -2.35 -11.31
C PRO A 32 -17.71 -1.11 -11.79
N ILE A 33 -17.06 -0.27 -12.61
CA ILE A 33 -17.68 0.93 -13.21
C ILE A 33 -18.81 0.55 -14.17
N PHE A 34 -18.58 -0.46 -15.00
CA PHE A 34 -19.58 -0.93 -15.97
C PHE A 34 -20.83 -1.46 -15.26
N PHE A 35 -20.67 -2.33 -14.26
CA PHE A 35 -21.80 -2.84 -13.48
C PHE A 35 -22.51 -1.75 -12.69
N SER A 36 -21.77 -0.78 -12.12
CA SER A 36 -22.35 0.35 -11.41
C SER A 36 -23.19 1.24 -12.32
N ILE A 37 -22.73 1.53 -13.54
CA ILE A 37 -23.46 2.32 -14.54
C ILE A 37 -24.73 1.59 -14.97
N ILE A 38 -24.65 0.30 -15.32
CA ILE A 38 -25.82 -0.48 -15.74
C ILE A 38 -26.83 -0.60 -14.60
N GLY A 39 -26.37 -0.85 -13.38
CA GLY A 39 -27.23 -0.92 -12.19
C GLY A 39 -27.96 0.40 -11.94
N ALA A 40 -27.23 1.52 -11.97
CA ALA A 40 -27.82 2.85 -11.79
C ALA A 40 -28.78 3.24 -12.92
N ALA A 41 -28.44 2.93 -14.18
CA ALA A 41 -29.31 3.19 -15.33
C ALA A 41 -30.59 2.36 -15.29
N SER A 42 -30.49 1.08 -14.93
CA SER A 42 -31.64 0.19 -14.76
C SER A 42 -32.53 0.68 -13.61
N PHE A 43 -31.92 1.08 -12.49
CA PHE A 43 -32.62 1.65 -11.35
C PHE A 43 -33.35 2.94 -11.73
N LEU A 44 -32.69 3.85 -12.47
CA LEU A 44 -33.31 5.08 -12.98
C LEU A 44 -34.51 4.77 -13.88
N PHE A 45 -34.37 3.81 -14.81
CA PHE A 45 -35.45 3.41 -15.69
C PHE A 45 -36.69 2.95 -14.92
N PHE A 46 -36.52 2.02 -13.97
CA PHE A 46 -37.65 1.55 -13.15
C PHE A 46 -38.22 2.65 -12.25
N LEU A 47 -37.39 3.55 -11.74
CA LEU A 47 -37.83 4.68 -10.91
C LEU A 47 -38.68 5.66 -11.71
N VAL A 48 -38.23 6.04 -12.91
CA VAL A 48 -38.99 6.91 -13.82
C VAL A 48 -40.31 6.27 -14.21
N GLN A 49 -40.32 4.96 -14.51
CA GLN A 49 -41.53 4.24 -14.85
C GLN A 49 -42.49 4.07 -13.66
N LEU A 50 -41.98 3.91 -12.44
CA LEU A 50 -42.79 3.84 -11.23
C LEU A 50 -43.56 5.14 -10.95
N ILE A 51 -42.89 6.29 -11.14
CA ILE A 51 -43.45 7.62 -10.85
C ILE A 51 -44.28 8.15 -12.03
N GLY A 52 -43.72 8.14 -13.23
CA GLY A 52 -44.34 8.72 -14.44
C GLY A 52 -45.28 7.77 -15.17
N ASP A 53 -45.01 6.46 -15.13
CA ASP A 53 -45.83 5.42 -15.78
C ASP A 53 -46.05 5.70 -17.28
N PHE A 54 -44.99 6.15 -17.98
CA PHE A 54 -45.02 6.51 -19.40
C PHE A 54 -45.27 5.28 -20.28
N HIS A 55 -46.29 5.34 -21.14
CA HIS A 55 -46.68 4.24 -22.02
C HIS A 55 -45.87 4.18 -23.31
N THR A 56 -45.46 5.34 -23.83
CA THR A 56 -44.77 5.44 -25.11
C THR A 56 -43.57 6.39 -25.02
N TRP A 57 -42.63 6.24 -25.94
CA TRP A 57 -41.49 7.16 -26.06
C TRP A 57 -41.95 8.59 -26.37
N ASP A 58 -43.01 8.73 -27.18
CA ASP A 58 -43.60 10.03 -27.50
C ASP A 58 -44.20 10.71 -26.27
N GLU A 59 -44.80 9.94 -25.36
CA GLU A 59 -45.30 10.47 -24.09
C GLU A 59 -44.15 10.98 -23.21
N PHE A 60 -42.99 10.33 -23.22
CA PHE A 60 -41.82 10.77 -22.48
C PHE A 60 -41.12 12.00 -23.12
N ASN A 61 -41.07 12.06 -24.45
CA ASN A 61 -40.31 13.05 -25.21
C ASN A 61 -41.18 14.14 -25.86
N THR A 62 -42.45 14.26 -25.47
CA THR A 62 -43.34 15.26 -26.07
C THR A 62 -42.78 16.68 -25.87
N LYS A 63 -42.64 17.40 -26.99
CA LYS A 63 -42.26 18.83 -26.99
C LYS A 63 -43.44 19.75 -26.70
N ASP A 64 -44.65 19.19 -26.64
CA ASP A 64 -45.87 19.96 -26.47
C ASP A 64 -46.05 20.35 -24.99
N LYS A 65 -45.38 21.45 -24.62
CA LYS A 65 -45.42 22.07 -23.28
C LYS A 65 -46.81 22.60 -22.90
N SER A 66 -47.80 22.51 -23.79
CA SER A 66 -49.17 22.98 -23.56
C SER A 66 -49.95 22.13 -22.55
N ARG A 67 -49.56 20.87 -22.33
CA ARG A 67 -50.07 20.06 -21.22
C ARG A 67 -49.20 20.26 -19.98
N HIS A 68 -49.80 20.80 -18.93
CA HIS A 68 -49.19 20.99 -17.61
C HIS A 68 -48.99 19.65 -16.87
N ASP A 69 -48.43 18.64 -17.54
CA ASP A 69 -48.22 17.32 -16.97
C ASP A 69 -47.05 17.38 -15.98
N TRP A 70 -47.39 17.20 -14.70
CA TRP A 70 -46.46 17.27 -13.59
C TRP A 70 -45.34 16.22 -13.71
N ARG A 71 -45.58 15.10 -14.42
CA ARG A 71 -44.61 14.01 -14.58
C ARG A 71 -43.32 14.48 -15.23
N HIS A 72 -43.39 15.31 -16.28
CA HIS A 72 -42.20 15.85 -16.95
C HIS A 72 -41.38 16.79 -16.06
N LYS A 73 -42.00 17.44 -15.08
CA LYS A 73 -41.29 18.29 -14.11
C LYS A 73 -40.56 17.46 -13.06
N VAL A 74 -41.12 16.31 -12.69
CA VAL A 74 -40.57 15.45 -11.64
C VAL A 74 -39.55 14.44 -12.17
N THR A 75 -39.69 13.98 -13.41
CA THR A 75 -38.76 12.98 -14.00
C THR A 75 -37.28 13.39 -13.96
N PRO A 76 -36.88 14.64 -14.28
CA PRO A 76 -35.48 15.06 -14.16
C PRO A 76 -34.93 14.97 -12.72
N LEU A 77 -35.80 15.11 -11.71
CA LEU A 77 -35.41 14.99 -10.30
C LEU A 77 -35.02 13.55 -9.91
N MET A 78 -35.52 12.55 -10.65
CA MET A 78 -35.21 11.12 -10.42
C MET A 78 -33.75 10.75 -10.74
N VAL A 79 -33.02 11.63 -11.42
CA VAL A 79 -31.58 11.47 -11.63
C VAL A 79 -30.81 11.49 -10.30
N LEU A 80 -31.27 12.25 -9.29
CA LEU A 80 -30.58 12.35 -8.00
C LEU A 80 -30.54 11.01 -7.24
N PRO A 81 -31.66 10.28 -7.04
CA PRO A 81 -31.63 8.93 -6.48
C PRO A 81 -30.75 7.95 -7.28
N ALA A 82 -30.74 8.05 -8.62
CA ALA A 82 -29.92 7.18 -9.46
C ALA A 82 -28.41 7.45 -9.29
N LEU A 83 -28.02 8.73 -9.15
CA LEU A 83 -26.64 9.09 -8.78
C LEU A 83 -26.29 8.57 -7.38
N GLY A 84 -27.23 8.64 -6.43
CA GLY A 84 -27.07 8.03 -5.10
C GLY A 84 -26.82 6.52 -5.18
N MET A 85 -27.59 5.82 -6.03
CA MET A 85 -27.41 4.38 -6.28
C MET A 85 -26.04 4.08 -6.91
N LEU A 86 -25.60 4.89 -7.88
CA LEU A 86 -24.28 4.75 -8.50
C LEU A 86 -23.16 4.85 -7.45
N ILE A 87 -23.20 5.88 -6.59
CA ILE A 87 -22.22 6.08 -5.52
C ILE A 87 -22.26 4.91 -4.53
N LEU A 88 -23.46 4.45 -4.15
CA LEU A 88 -23.65 3.34 -3.23
C LEU A 88 -23.02 2.04 -3.77
N LEU A 89 -23.19 1.75 -5.06
CA LEU A 89 -22.59 0.57 -5.70
C LEU A 89 -21.05 0.67 -5.75
N ILE A 90 -20.50 1.87 -6.00
CA ILE A 90 -19.04 2.10 -5.96
C ILE A 90 -18.50 1.88 -4.54
N ILE A 91 -19.14 2.48 -3.52
CA ILE A 91 -18.72 2.31 -2.11
C ILE A 91 -18.78 0.84 -1.68
N ARG A 92 -19.86 0.14 -2.06
CA ARG A 92 -19.99 -1.29 -1.81
C ARG A 92 -18.78 -2.05 -2.36
N THR A 93 -18.39 -1.77 -3.60
CA THR A 93 -17.25 -2.43 -4.26
C THR A 93 -15.97 -2.29 -3.45
N VAL A 94 -15.64 -1.06 -3.07
CA VAL A 94 -14.41 -0.75 -2.31
C VAL A 94 -14.41 -1.47 -0.96
N ASN A 95 -15.57 -1.48 -0.28
CA ASN A 95 -15.71 -2.18 1.00
C ASN A 95 -15.61 -3.69 0.86
N ASP A 96 -16.25 -4.26 -0.16
CA ASP A 96 -16.23 -5.70 -0.43
C ASP A 96 -14.80 -6.15 -0.77
N GLU A 97 -14.06 -5.39 -1.60
CA GLU A 97 -12.66 -5.67 -1.93
C GLU A 97 -11.76 -5.59 -0.69
N SER A 98 -11.89 -4.53 0.13
CA SER A 98 -11.13 -4.41 1.38
C SER A 98 -11.43 -5.55 2.36
N ASN A 99 -12.71 -5.92 2.52
CA ASN A 99 -13.10 -7.03 3.39
C ASN A 99 -12.59 -8.38 2.89
N GLU A 100 -12.62 -8.59 1.58
CA GLU A 100 -12.08 -9.78 0.92
C GLU A 100 -10.57 -9.89 1.16
N LEU A 101 -9.82 -8.79 1.00
CA LEU A 101 -8.38 -8.73 1.30
C LEU A 101 -8.09 -8.93 2.79
N LYS A 102 -8.90 -8.40 3.70
CA LYS A 102 -8.72 -8.64 5.15
C LYS A 102 -8.92 -10.10 5.53
N LYS A 103 -9.86 -10.78 4.88
CA LYS A 103 -10.25 -12.15 5.23
C LYS A 103 -9.41 -13.21 4.52
N TYR A 104 -9.03 -12.97 3.27
CA TYR A 104 -8.35 -13.94 2.40
C TYR A 104 -7.04 -13.41 1.80
N GLY A 105 -6.54 -12.28 2.32
CA GLY A 105 -5.32 -11.63 1.84
C GLY A 105 -4.08 -12.44 2.12
N VAL A 106 -3.23 -12.56 1.09
CA VAL A 106 -1.88 -13.10 1.19
C VAL A 106 -0.92 -12.04 0.68
N THR A 107 0.13 -11.75 1.45
CA THR A 107 1.14 -10.78 1.03
C THR A 107 2.20 -11.45 0.15
N THR A 108 2.61 -10.76 -0.92
CA THR A 108 3.65 -11.23 -1.82
C THR A 108 4.36 -10.05 -2.46
N LYS A 109 5.43 -10.34 -3.23
CA LYS A 109 6.13 -9.34 -4.03
C LYS A 109 5.57 -9.32 -5.45
N GLY A 110 5.19 -8.13 -5.91
CA GLY A 110 4.86 -7.84 -7.30
C GLY A 110 5.91 -6.98 -7.96
N ILE A 111 6.00 -7.04 -9.29
CA ILE A 111 6.81 -6.15 -10.11
C ILE A 111 5.90 -5.25 -10.94
N ILE A 112 6.18 -3.95 -10.94
CA ILE A 112 5.47 -3.00 -11.79
C ILE A 112 5.90 -3.21 -13.23
N ARG A 113 4.99 -3.66 -14.10
CA ARG A 113 5.25 -3.91 -15.52
C ARG A 113 4.99 -2.69 -16.38
N ASP A 114 3.94 -1.95 -16.08
CA ASP A 114 3.57 -0.76 -16.81
C ASP A 114 2.76 0.19 -15.94
N GLY A 115 2.60 1.42 -16.40
CA GLY A 115 1.76 2.43 -15.77
C GLY A 115 1.09 3.30 -16.81
N SER A 116 -0.23 3.45 -16.71
CA SER A 116 -1.01 4.33 -17.58
C SER A 116 -1.71 5.37 -16.73
N GLY A 117 -1.51 6.65 -17.04
CA GLY A 117 -2.21 7.73 -16.36
C GLY A 117 -2.57 8.84 -17.32
N PHE A 118 -3.75 9.41 -17.13
CA PHE A 118 -4.12 10.65 -17.80
C PHE A 118 -4.51 11.69 -16.77
N LYS A 119 -4.09 12.93 -17.02
CA LYS A 119 -4.41 14.07 -16.17
C LYS A 119 -5.17 15.10 -16.97
N THR A 120 -6.30 15.54 -16.43
CA THR A 120 -7.11 16.64 -16.93
C THR A 120 -7.11 17.79 -15.92
N ARG A 121 -7.61 18.97 -16.32
CA ARG A 121 -7.75 20.13 -15.42
C ARG A 121 -8.66 19.85 -14.22
N ARG A 122 -9.54 18.84 -14.30
CA ARG A 122 -10.55 18.51 -13.28
C ARG A 122 -10.24 17.22 -12.50
N GLY A 123 -9.10 16.57 -12.76
CA GLY A 123 -8.72 15.32 -12.12
C GLY A 123 -7.93 14.41 -13.05
N GLY A 124 -7.46 13.27 -12.54
CA GLY A 124 -6.77 12.25 -13.33
C GLY A 124 -7.09 10.86 -12.81
N SER A 125 -6.87 9.87 -13.68
CA SER A 125 -6.92 8.46 -13.32
C SER A 125 -5.55 7.88 -13.65
N PHE A 126 -5.01 7.13 -12.69
CA PHE A 126 -3.68 6.56 -12.76
C PHE A 126 -3.78 5.10 -12.36
N ASP A 127 -3.27 4.25 -13.23
CA ASP A 127 -3.28 2.82 -13.05
C ASP A 127 -1.87 2.27 -13.20
N VAL A 128 -1.55 1.24 -12.43
CA VAL A 128 -0.32 0.47 -12.55
C VAL A 128 -0.63 -0.99 -12.83
N THR A 129 0.13 -1.59 -13.74
CA THR A 129 0.05 -3.02 -14.04
C THR A 129 1.10 -3.74 -13.22
N ILE A 130 0.66 -4.64 -12.35
CA ILE A 130 1.49 -5.40 -11.43
C ILE A 130 1.51 -6.85 -11.91
N GLU A 131 2.69 -7.45 -12.01
CA GLU A 131 2.84 -8.88 -12.19
C GLU A 131 3.37 -9.53 -10.92
N PHE A 132 2.79 -10.63 -10.47
CA PHE A 132 3.20 -11.34 -9.26
C PHE A 132 2.93 -12.84 -9.37
N LYS A 133 3.51 -13.62 -8.47
CA LYS A 133 3.19 -15.04 -8.32
C LYS A 133 2.18 -15.25 -7.21
N ASP A 134 1.14 -16.02 -7.49
CA ASP A 134 0.25 -16.54 -6.45
C ASP A 134 0.93 -17.64 -5.62
N GLU A 135 0.24 -18.10 -4.58
CA GLU A 135 0.71 -19.19 -3.70
C GLU A 135 0.91 -20.53 -4.41
N ASN A 136 0.31 -20.71 -5.60
CA ASN A 136 0.49 -21.89 -6.45
C ASN A 136 1.64 -21.70 -7.45
N GLY A 137 2.37 -20.58 -7.37
CA GLY A 137 3.49 -20.26 -8.25
C GLY A 137 3.06 -19.77 -9.65
N ARG A 138 1.77 -19.53 -9.90
CA ARG A 138 1.27 -19.02 -11.18
C ARG A 138 1.50 -17.51 -11.26
N TRP A 139 2.01 -17.06 -12.40
CA TRP A 139 2.13 -15.63 -12.69
C TRP A 139 0.77 -15.03 -13.04
N LEU A 140 0.45 -13.92 -12.40
CA LEU A 140 -0.77 -13.15 -12.64
C LEU A 140 -0.39 -11.71 -12.93
N THR A 141 -1.14 -11.08 -13.83
CA THR A 141 -0.99 -9.68 -14.19
C THR A 141 -2.30 -8.97 -13.89
N VAL A 142 -2.26 -7.98 -12.99
CA VAL A 142 -3.43 -7.25 -12.53
C VAL A 142 -3.19 -5.76 -12.69
N LYS A 143 -4.23 -5.03 -13.07
CA LYS A 143 -4.22 -3.59 -13.21
C LYS A 143 -4.87 -2.98 -11.97
N GLU A 144 -4.14 -2.13 -11.27
CA GLU A 144 -4.55 -1.52 -10.01
C GLU A 144 -4.62 0.00 -10.13
N SER A 145 -5.72 0.60 -9.69
CA SER A 145 -5.90 2.05 -9.68
C SER A 145 -5.20 2.65 -8.47
N VAL A 146 -4.34 3.64 -8.68
CA VAL A 146 -3.54 4.28 -7.62
C VAL A 146 -3.73 5.79 -7.63
N SER A 147 -3.43 6.45 -6.52
CA SER A 147 -3.43 7.92 -6.48
C SER A 147 -2.30 8.51 -7.34
N GLU A 148 -2.43 9.78 -7.75
CA GLU A 148 -1.35 10.47 -8.49
C GLU A 148 -0.01 10.45 -7.74
N ASN A 149 -0.07 10.59 -6.40
CA ASN A 149 1.12 10.61 -5.55
C ASN A 149 1.81 9.25 -5.49
N GLU A 150 1.04 8.17 -5.48
CA GLU A 150 1.56 6.80 -5.52
C GLU A 150 2.10 6.48 -6.91
N PHE A 151 1.36 6.83 -7.97
CA PHE A 151 1.79 6.63 -9.36
C PHE A 151 3.16 7.23 -9.63
N ARG A 152 3.42 8.46 -9.15
CA ARG A 152 4.72 9.14 -9.28
C ARG A 152 5.87 8.42 -8.56
N ARG A 153 5.58 7.57 -7.58
CA ARG A 153 6.58 6.80 -6.82
C ARG A 153 6.88 5.44 -7.46
N TYR A 154 6.00 4.95 -8.34
CA TYR A 154 6.15 3.65 -8.98
C TYR A 154 6.85 3.77 -10.33
N GLY A 155 7.99 3.11 -10.45
CA GLY A 155 8.72 2.95 -11.70
C GLY A 155 8.52 1.57 -12.32
N LYS A 156 8.59 1.47 -13.65
CA LYS A 156 8.63 0.18 -14.35
C LYS A 156 9.83 -0.65 -13.88
N GLY A 157 9.61 -1.93 -13.62
CA GLY A 157 10.60 -2.87 -13.11
C GLY A 157 10.80 -2.80 -11.59
N GLN A 158 10.12 -1.87 -10.89
CA GLN A 158 10.21 -1.76 -9.44
C GLN A 158 9.44 -2.89 -8.76
N TRP A 159 10.06 -3.47 -7.74
CA TRP A 159 9.40 -4.41 -6.84
C TRP A 159 8.55 -3.65 -5.81
N VAL A 160 7.34 -4.14 -5.61
CA VAL A 160 6.38 -3.60 -4.64
C VAL A 160 5.83 -4.73 -3.79
N THR A 161 5.45 -4.39 -2.57
CA THR A 161 4.75 -5.33 -1.69
C THR A 161 3.26 -5.18 -1.92
N ILE A 162 2.60 -6.29 -2.18
CA ILE A 162 1.15 -6.32 -2.42
C ILE A 162 0.48 -7.29 -1.47
N VAL A 163 -0.81 -7.09 -1.26
CA VAL A 163 -1.73 -8.10 -0.74
C VAL A 163 -2.69 -8.49 -1.85
N TYR A 164 -2.98 -9.77 -2.02
CA TYR A 164 -3.98 -10.24 -2.97
C TYR A 164 -4.94 -11.23 -2.32
N SER A 165 -6.18 -11.32 -2.79
CA SER A 165 -7.12 -12.34 -2.29
C SER A 165 -6.76 -13.71 -2.86
N LYS A 166 -6.52 -14.68 -1.97
CA LYS A 166 -6.32 -16.09 -2.34
C LYS A 166 -7.51 -16.66 -3.12
N LYS A 167 -8.73 -16.20 -2.84
CA LYS A 167 -9.96 -16.69 -3.48
C LYS A 167 -10.23 -15.98 -4.82
N HIS A 168 -9.89 -14.70 -4.89
CA HIS A 168 -10.07 -13.86 -6.08
C HIS A 168 -8.77 -13.10 -6.38
N PRO A 169 -7.77 -13.75 -7.02
CA PRO A 169 -6.43 -13.17 -7.18
C PRO A 169 -6.35 -11.91 -8.05
N ASN A 170 -7.45 -11.52 -8.70
CA ASN A 170 -7.56 -10.25 -9.42
C ASN A 170 -7.83 -9.06 -8.48
N ILE A 171 -8.19 -9.30 -7.22
CA ILE A 171 -8.32 -8.27 -6.18
C ILE A 171 -6.95 -8.17 -5.51
N VAL A 172 -6.29 -7.04 -5.71
CA VAL A 172 -4.92 -6.77 -5.29
C VAL A 172 -4.87 -5.36 -4.72
N GLU A 173 -4.06 -5.13 -3.69
CA GLU A 173 -3.77 -3.79 -3.20
C GLU A 173 -2.26 -3.65 -2.97
N ILE A 174 -1.68 -2.51 -3.38
CA ILE A 174 -0.27 -2.20 -3.10
C ILE A 174 -0.15 -1.62 -1.68
N LEU A 175 0.73 -2.22 -0.87
CA LEU A 175 1.00 -1.77 0.49
C LEU A 175 1.97 -0.58 0.48
N SER A 176 1.44 0.61 0.17
CA SER A 176 2.23 1.83 -0.05
C SER A 176 2.55 2.58 1.26
N SER A 177 1.72 2.40 2.28
CA SER A 177 1.79 3.09 3.57
C SER A 177 2.04 2.13 4.75
N ASP A 178 2.60 2.67 5.84
CA ASP A 178 2.81 1.87 7.06
C ASP A 178 1.49 1.44 7.72
N SER A 179 0.40 2.21 7.55
CA SER A 179 -0.93 1.82 8.05
C SER A 179 -1.52 0.62 7.32
N GLN A 180 -1.40 0.56 5.98
CA GLN A 180 -1.82 -0.61 5.21
C GLN A 180 -0.99 -1.85 5.59
N VAL A 181 0.31 -1.65 5.80
CA VAL A 181 1.19 -2.74 6.23
C VAL A 181 0.76 -3.26 7.61
N GLU A 182 0.51 -2.38 8.57
CA GLU A 182 -0.01 -2.77 9.89
C GLU A 182 -1.36 -3.48 9.77
N GLU A 183 -2.27 -2.97 8.95
CA GLU A 183 -3.61 -3.54 8.71
C GLU A 183 -3.56 -4.97 8.17
N TYR A 184 -2.68 -5.26 7.21
CA TYR A 184 -2.62 -6.57 6.55
C TYR A 184 -1.59 -7.55 7.13
N THR A 185 -0.61 -7.07 7.90
CA THR A 185 0.45 -7.92 8.47
C THR A 185 0.44 -7.95 9.99
N ASN A 186 -0.33 -7.08 10.66
CA ASN A 186 -0.26 -6.81 12.09
C ASN A 186 1.12 -6.36 12.58
N VAL A 187 2.01 -5.93 11.67
CA VAL A 187 3.33 -5.39 12.00
C VAL A 187 3.27 -3.87 12.00
N LYS A 188 3.34 -3.29 13.19
CA LYS A 188 3.52 -1.85 13.33
C LYS A 188 4.94 -1.45 12.95
N SER A 189 5.06 -0.74 11.83
CA SER A 189 6.36 -0.25 11.38
C SER A 189 6.91 0.80 12.34
N ARG A 190 8.14 0.61 12.78
CA ARG A 190 8.90 1.53 13.65
C ARG A 190 10.32 1.69 13.13
N GLU A 191 10.97 2.74 13.58
CA GLU A 191 12.36 3.02 13.24
C GLU A 191 13.32 2.25 14.19
N PHE A 192 14.53 1.91 13.72
CA PHE A 192 15.52 1.14 14.49
C PHE A 192 16.02 1.85 15.75
N GLU A 193 16.07 1.13 16.86
CA GLU A 193 16.68 1.56 18.12
C GLU A 193 18.06 0.91 18.32
N ILE A 194 18.87 1.44 19.26
CA ILE A 194 20.19 0.87 19.57
C ILE A 194 20.08 -0.57 20.08
N LYS A 195 19.04 -0.87 20.87
CA LYS A 195 18.76 -2.22 21.36
C LYS A 195 18.54 -3.23 20.24
N ASP A 196 17.93 -2.81 19.13
CA ASP A 196 17.70 -3.70 17.97
C ASP A 196 19.03 -4.08 17.31
N LEU A 197 19.94 -3.11 17.20
CA LEU A 197 21.27 -3.33 16.61
C LEU A 197 22.17 -4.19 17.49
N LYS A 198 22.07 -4.01 18.82
CA LYS A 198 22.72 -4.88 19.81
C LYS A 198 22.19 -6.32 19.69
N ALA A 199 20.86 -6.50 19.58
CA ALA A 199 20.25 -7.81 19.40
C ALA A 199 20.74 -8.49 18.10
N LEU A 200 20.81 -7.75 16.99
CA LEU A 200 21.29 -8.27 15.71
C LEU A 200 22.75 -8.71 15.70
N LEU A 201 23.60 -8.19 16.59
CA LEU A 201 24.99 -8.63 16.70
C LEU A 201 25.13 -10.06 17.24
N THR A 202 24.24 -10.45 18.14
CA THR A 202 24.30 -11.74 18.85
C THR A 202 23.29 -12.76 18.33
N MET A 203 22.37 -12.31 17.45
CA MET A 203 21.32 -13.14 16.88
C MET A 203 21.86 -14.17 15.89
N LYS A 204 21.27 -15.36 15.89
CA LYS A 204 21.57 -16.39 14.88
C LYS A 204 21.03 -15.95 13.52
N ARG A 205 21.76 -16.28 12.46
CA ARG A 205 21.44 -15.84 11.09
C ARG A 205 20.03 -16.22 10.62
N ASN A 206 19.48 -17.34 11.13
CA ASN A 206 18.15 -17.82 10.75
C ASN A 206 17.01 -16.99 11.36
N ASP A 207 17.27 -16.26 12.45
CA ASP A 207 16.25 -15.51 13.19
C ASP A 207 16.19 -14.04 12.75
N VAL A 208 17.18 -13.58 11.99
CA VAL A 208 17.31 -12.19 11.51
C VAL A 208 16.11 -11.77 10.67
N ASP A 209 15.67 -12.63 9.75
CA ASP A 209 14.53 -12.33 8.86
C ASP A 209 13.26 -12.05 9.67
N SER A 210 12.92 -12.93 10.62
CA SER A 210 11.78 -12.73 11.50
C SER A 210 11.94 -11.47 12.35
N PHE A 211 13.13 -11.22 12.91
CA PHE A 211 13.36 -10.08 13.78
C PHE A 211 13.24 -8.75 13.04
N LEU A 212 13.86 -8.61 11.87
CA LEU A 212 13.78 -7.40 11.07
C LEU A 212 12.33 -7.09 10.65
N ASN A 213 11.56 -8.13 10.32
CA ASN A 213 10.14 -8.00 10.00
C ASN A 213 9.26 -7.64 11.22
N THR A 214 9.77 -7.68 12.47
CA THR A 214 9.09 -7.06 13.62
C THR A 214 9.35 -5.56 13.76
N ILE A 215 10.40 -5.05 13.12
CA ILE A 215 10.77 -3.62 13.13
C ILE A 215 10.04 -2.91 12.00
N SER A 216 10.20 -3.39 10.78
CA SER A 216 9.57 -2.82 9.59
C SER A 216 9.41 -3.87 8.51
N TYR A 217 8.18 -4.24 8.15
CA TYR A 217 7.95 -5.17 7.04
C TYR A 217 8.09 -4.46 5.69
N PRO A 218 8.43 -5.11 4.56
CA PRO A 218 9.15 -6.37 4.47
C PRO A 218 10.67 -6.16 4.33
N TRP A 219 11.43 -6.95 5.09
CA TRP A 219 12.84 -7.20 4.81
C TRP A 219 12.99 -8.45 3.96
N THR A 220 13.82 -8.35 2.93
CA THR A 220 14.23 -9.52 2.15
C THR A 220 15.72 -9.70 2.15
N LYS A 221 16.13 -10.95 2.34
CA LYS A 221 17.52 -11.38 2.28
C LYS A 221 18.07 -11.34 0.86
N HIS A 222 19.29 -10.83 0.74
CA HIS A 222 20.15 -10.83 -0.43
C HIS A 222 21.52 -11.38 -0.03
N ASP A 223 22.40 -11.63 -1.01
CA ASP A 223 23.72 -12.24 -0.76
C ASP A 223 24.57 -11.45 0.24
N SER A 224 24.45 -10.13 0.23
CA SER A 224 25.25 -9.20 1.03
C SER A 224 24.58 -8.69 2.31
N GLY A 225 23.30 -9.00 2.53
CA GLY A 225 22.53 -8.45 3.66
C GLY A 225 21.02 -8.56 3.45
N TRP A 226 20.27 -7.66 4.06
CA TRP A 226 18.82 -7.56 3.94
C TRP A 226 18.44 -6.17 3.45
N ILE A 227 17.43 -6.11 2.58
CA ILE A 227 16.93 -4.86 1.99
C ILE A 227 15.46 -4.70 2.37
N ASN A 228 15.09 -3.49 2.80
CA ASN A 228 13.71 -3.03 2.85
C ASN A 228 13.54 -1.91 1.81
N GLU A 229 13.05 -2.28 0.62
CA GLU A 229 12.93 -1.36 -0.52
C GLU A 229 11.95 -0.23 -0.23
N ARG A 230 10.85 -0.51 0.50
CA ARG A 230 9.85 0.51 0.88
C ARG A 230 10.47 1.61 1.72
N LYS A 231 11.28 1.24 2.71
CA LYS A 231 11.97 2.19 3.59
C LYS A 231 13.29 2.69 3.00
N SER A 232 13.71 2.17 1.85
CA SER A 232 15.03 2.44 1.24
C SER A 232 16.16 2.18 2.25
N GLN A 233 16.07 1.06 2.97
CA GLN A 233 17.03 0.65 3.99
C GLN A 233 17.75 -0.63 3.59
N PHE A 234 19.01 -0.74 3.99
CA PHE A 234 19.83 -1.92 3.82
C PHE A 234 20.56 -2.23 5.13
N ILE A 235 20.61 -3.50 5.51
CA ILE A 235 21.34 -3.93 6.69
C ILE A 235 22.24 -5.11 6.34
N ARG A 236 23.51 -5.01 6.74
CA ARG A 236 24.50 -6.08 6.62
C ARG A 236 24.94 -6.50 8.00
N ILE A 237 24.89 -7.80 8.26
CA ILE A 237 25.31 -8.39 9.52
C ILE A 237 26.44 -9.34 9.20
N SER A 238 27.60 -9.13 9.84
CA SER A 238 28.78 -9.95 9.70
C SER A 238 29.14 -10.50 11.09
N PRO A 239 28.58 -11.66 11.47
CA PRO A 239 28.80 -12.24 12.81
C PRO A 239 30.28 -12.53 13.08
N GLN A 240 31.04 -12.96 12.07
CA GLN A 240 32.47 -13.27 12.19
C GLN A 240 33.32 -12.06 12.61
N SER A 241 32.96 -10.86 12.15
CA SER A 241 33.62 -9.62 12.54
C SER A 241 32.92 -8.92 13.70
N GLY A 242 31.82 -9.49 14.21
CA GLY A 242 30.96 -8.87 15.20
C GLY A 242 30.46 -7.50 14.77
N THR A 243 30.04 -7.35 13.50
CA THR A 243 29.57 -6.06 12.97
C THR A 243 28.18 -6.08 12.38
N VAL A 244 27.38 -5.08 12.74
CA VAL A 244 26.12 -4.72 12.06
C VAL A 244 26.36 -3.39 11.35
N THR A 245 25.95 -3.30 10.08
CA THR A 245 25.98 -2.08 9.26
C THR A 245 24.59 -1.80 8.73
N LEU A 246 23.98 -0.72 9.20
CA LEU A 246 22.66 -0.26 8.74
C LEU A 246 22.84 0.99 7.87
N VAL A 247 22.13 1.04 6.74
CA VAL A 247 22.16 2.08 5.71
C VAL A 247 20.73 2.51 5.38
N GLY A 248 20.47 3.81 5.18
CA GLY A 248 19.16 4.33 4.71
C GLY A 248 19.16 5.85 4.53
N SER A 249 17.99 6.50 4.57
CA SER A 249 17.80 7.95 4.37
C SER A 249 18.22 8.85 5.56
N PHE A 250 18.72 10.05 5.27
CA PHE A 250 19.27 11.01 6.25
C PHE A 250 18.38 11.31 7.45
N GLU A 251 17.10 11.58 7.18
CA GLU A 251 16.12 12.04 8.18
C GLU A 251 16.01 11.05 9.34
N ASN A 252 16.03 9.75 9.02
CA ASN A 252 15.92 8.68 10.01
C ASN A 252 17.17 8.56 10.90
N TRP A 253 18.32 9.05 10.44
CA TRP A 253 19.60 8.81 11.09
C TRP A 253 20.12 9.95 11.95
N GLN A 254 19.64 11.19 11.76
CA GLN A 254 20.04 12.33 12.60
C GLN A 254 19.76 12.11 14.09
N ARG A 255 18.82 11.21 14.42
CA ARG A 255 18.49 10.85 15.80
C ARG A 255 19.52 9.94 16.48
N PHE A 256 20.30 9.18 15.73
CA PHE A 256 21.20 8.16 16.31
C PHE A 256 22.25 8.70 17.26
N PRO A 257 22.91 9.85 16.99
CA PRO A 257 23.79 10.49 17.97
C PRO A 257 23.13 10.72 19.34
N LYS A 258 21.84 11.09 19.36
CA LYS A 258 21.08 11.25 20.61
C LYS A 258 20.77 9.91 21.26
N LEU A 259 20.37 8.91 20.46
CA LEU A 259 20.11 7.55 20.95
C LEU A 259 21.36 6.89 21.55
N PHE A 260 22.54 7.11 20.97
CA PHE A 260 23.81 6.63 21.52
C PHE A 260 24.11 7.24 22.88
N LYS A 261 23.97 8.56 23.01
CA LYS A 261 24.17 9.25 24.30
C LYS A 261 23.19 8.77 25.36
N ALA A 262 21.93 8.52 25.00
CA ALA A 262 20.93 7.95 25.90
C ALA A 262 21.27 6.53 26.38
N GLU A 263 22.07 5.80 25.62
CA GLU A 263 22.56 4.45 25.92
C GLU A 263 23.98 4.45 26.50
N ASN A 264 24.39 5.56 27.13
CA ASN A 264 25.68 5.77 27.78
C ASN A 264 26.90 5.65 26.86
N PHE A 265 26.74 5.86 25.55
CA PHE A 265 27.90 6.00 24.67
C PHE A 265 28.50 7.40 24.80
N GLN A 266 29.82 7.45 24.87
CA GLN A 266 30.63 8.66 24.85
C GLN A 266 31.01 8.98 23.40
N GLU A 267 30.83 10.24 22.99
CA GLU A 267 31.24 10.73 21.66
C GLU A 267 32.76 10.93 21.64
N MET A 268 33.43 10.43 20.59
CA MET A 268 34.86 10.59 20.39
C MET A 268 35.12 11.72 19.39
N ASP A 269 36.20 12.48 19.62
CA ASP A 269 36.65 13.51 18.70
C ASP A 269 37.11 12.91 17.36
N SER A 270 36.29 13.05 16.33
CA SER A 270 36.64 12.73 14.95
C SER A 270 37.25 13.95 14.27
N LYS A 271 38.54 14.22 14.53
CA LYS A 271 39.25 15.37 13.92
C LYS A 271 39.44 15.24 12.40
N SER A 272 39.32 14.03 11.85
CA SER A 272 39.65 13.72 10.45
C SER A 272 38.47 13.82 9.49
N ASN A 273 37.23 13.69 9.96
CA ASN A 273 36.05 13.76 9.10
C ASN A 273 34.83 14.33 9.85
N PRO A 274 34.36 15.55 9.53
CA PRO A 274 33.21 16.16 10.21
C PRO A 274 31.89 15.42 9.93
N MET A 275 31.85 14.59 8.90
CA MET A 275 30.69 13.76 8.58
C MET A 275 30.69 12.41 9.31
N LEU A 276 31.74 12.08 10.05
CA LEU A 276 31.82 10.85 10.83
C LEU A 276 31.77 11.20 12.31
N LYS A 277 30.73 10.71 12.99
CA LYS A 277 30.64 10.77 14.45
C LYS A 277 30.90 9.39 15.03
N LEU A 278 31.88 9.31 15.91
CA LEU A 278 32.28 8.07 16.55
C LEU A 278 31.81 8.09 18.00
N PHE A 279 31.38 6.93 18.48
CA PHE A 279 30.86 6.71 19.81
C PHE A 279 31.44 5.42 20.38
N HIS A 280 31.67 5.36 21.69
CA HIS A 280 32.05 4.11 22.36
C HIS A 280 31.35 3.97 23.71
N ASN A 281 31.24 2.73 24.18
CA ASN A 281 30.99 2.41 25.57
C ASN A 281 31.91 1.24 25.98
N ASP A 282 31.67 0.65 27.15
CA ASP A 282 32.52 -0.41 27.73
C ASP A 282 32.68 -1.66 26.85
N SER A 283 31.80 -1.89 25.87
CA SER A 283 31.78 -3.14 25.08
C SER A 283 31.70 -2.94 23.57
N LEU A 284 31.35 -1.74 23.11
CA LEU A 284 30.98 -1.50 21.71
C LEU A 284 31.52 -0.18 21.19
N TYR A 285 31.94 -0.21 19.92
CA TYR A 285 32.13 0.98 19.11
C TYR A 285 30.96 1.19 18.17
N ALA A 286 30.53 2.44 18.02
CA ALA A 286 29.54 2.89 17.06
C ALA A 286 30.10 4.01 16.20
N GLY A 287 29.82 3.99 14.89
CA GLY A 287 30.15 5.09 13.99
C GLY A 287 28.94 5.46 13.15
N VAL A 288 28.62 6.75 13.08
CA VAL A 288 27.54 7.34 12.27
C VAL A 288 28.20 8.20 11.19
N GLU A 289 28.22 7.72 9.95
CA GLU A 289 28.91 8.40 8.83
C GLU A 289 27.90 8.98 7.84
N PHE A 290 27.86 10.29 7.63
CA PHE A 290 26.95 10.94 6.66
C PHE A 290 27.61 11.09 5.28
N LYS A 291 27.17 10.36 4.26
CA LYS A 291 27.71 10.50 2.89
C LYS A 291 26.76 11.19 1.94
N SER A 292 27.16 12.29 1.31
CA SER A 292 26.38 12.90 0.23
C SER A 292 26.40 12.03 -1.04
N GLY A 293 25.24 11.81 -1.65
CA GLY A 293 25.11 11.06 -2.91
C GLY A 293 25.55 11.87 -4.14
N LYS A 294 26.01 11.19 -5.20
CA LYS A 294 26.56 11.78 -6.44
C LYS A 294 25.58 12.58 -7.32
N MET A 295 24.28 12.68 -6.98
CA MET A 295 23.23 13.24 -7.87
C MET A 295 22.45 14.43 -7.30
N GLY A 296 22.98 15.19 -6.34
CA GLY A 296 22.32 16.42 -5.84
C GLY A 296 21.02 16.19 -5.05
N ARG A 297 20.48 14.97 -5.03
CA ARG A 297 19.53 14.51 -4.02
C ARG A 297 20.33 14.09 -2.79
N LEU A 298 19.96 14.65 -1.63
CA LEU A 298 20.52 14.34 -0.31
C LEU A 298 20.17 12.90 0.11
N PHE A 299 20.65 11.90 -0.62
CA PHE A 299 20.77 10.56 -0.07
C PHE A 299 21.98 10.58 0.84
N SER A 300 21.79 11.05 2.07
CA SER A 300 22.80 10.78 3.07
C SER A 300 22.73 9.28 3.37
N THR A 301 23.71 8.52 2.92
CA THR A 301 23.88 7.19 3.46
C THR A 301 24.49 7.38 4.83
N VAL A 302 23.74 7.02 5.88
CA VAL A 302 24.34 6.82 7.19
C VAL A 302 24.64 5.37 7.38
N SER A 303 25.93 5.04 7.44
CA SER A 303 26.35 3.72 7.89
C SER A 303 26.49 3.74 9.39
N LEU A 304 25.75 2.88 10.08
CA LEU A 304 25.95 2.63 11.50
C LEU A 304 26.72 1.34 11.71
N ARG A 305 27.97 1.41 12.16
CA ARG A 305 28.79 0.23 12.46
C ARG A 305 28.88 -0.02 13.96
N LEU A 306 28.22 -1.07 14.45
CA LEU A 306 28.43 -1.56 15.82
C LEU A 306 29.53 -2.63 15.79
N LYS A 307 30.57 -2.56 16.64
CA LYS A 307 31.64 -3.58 16.72
C LYS A 307 31.92 -3.99 18.16
N TYR A 308 31.98 -5.30 18.43
CA TYR A 308 32.37 -5.84 19.74
C TYR A 308 33.86 -5.58 20.02
N MET A 309 34.18 -5.11 21.22
CA MET A 309 35.54 -5.12 21.73
C MET A 309 35.90 -6.56 22.13
N PRO A 310 36.87 -7.22 21.48
CA PRO A 310 37.44 -8.40 22.10
C PRO A 310 38.03 -7.96 23.44
N GLY A 311 37.58 -8.57 24.55
CA GLY A 311 38.19 -8.30 25.85
C GLY A 311 39.67 -8.67 25.77
N ASP A 312 40.55 -7.75 26.19
CA ASP A 312 41.99 -7.96 26.30
C ASP A 312 42.31 -9.02 27.37
N ASN A 313 41.94 -10.28 27.13
CA ASN A 313 42.38 -11.45 27.88
C ASN A 313 43.30 -12.35 27.06
N GLU A 314 43.56 -12.05 25.78
CA GLU A 314 44.75 -12.58 25.12
C GLU A 314 45.95 -11.72 25.52
N THR A 315 46.52 -12.14 26.65
CA THR A 315 47.88 -11.82 27.04
C THR A 315 48.75 -11.93 25.80
N ILE A 316 49.25 -10.79 25.34
CA ILE A 316 50.40 -10.73 24.44
C ILE A 316 51.50 -11.50 25.18
N SER A 317 51.62 -12.78 24.86
CA SER A 317 52.76 -13.61 25.17
C SER A 317 53.94 -12.93 24.50
N ARG A 318 54.58 -12.04 25.24
CA ARG A 318 55.97 -11.63 25.03
C ARG A 318 56.77 -12.90 24.81
N LYS A 319 57.16 -13.13 23.56
CA LYS A 319 58.34 -13.91 23.26
C LYS A 319 59.32 -13.01 22.53
N HIS A 320 60.35 -12.67 23.30
CA HIS A 320 61.72 -12.57 22.82
C HIS A 320 62.10 -13.78 21.96
#